data_AF-A0A951EX69-F1
#
_entry.id   AF-A0A951EX69-F1
#
_cell.length_a   1.000
_cell.length_b   1.000
_cell.length_c   1.000
_cell.angle_alpha   90.00
_cell.angle_beta   90.00
_cell.angle_gamma   90.00
#
_symmetry.space_group_name_H-M   'P 1'
#
loop_
_entity.id
_entity.type
_entity.pdbx_description
1 polymer ?
#
loop_
_entity_poly.entity_id
_entity_poly.type
_entity_poly.pdbx_seq_one_letter_code
_entity_poly.pdbx_strand_id
1 'polypeptide(L)'
;MKKATARKQSHPNKRARRIVPQFATEAEEAEWWYQNRHIHDKLFHAAVLSGEAQVLTKEKLLARIAASKAKSAAQAVSIRIPAPDLEMARRQAARKGLPYQTYIKSLLHESLMEHDSLPKKRSSKGR
;
A
#
# COMPACT_ATOMS: atom_id res chain seq x y z
N MET A 1 -22.27 -10.96 -60.44
CA MET A 1 -21.75 -10.06 -59.38
C MET A 1 -22.40 -10.40 -58.04
N LYS A 2 -21.71 -11.11 -57.13
CA LYS A 2 -22.07 -11.13 -55.69
C LYS A 2 -20.79 -11.28 -54.87
N LYS A 3 -20.53 -10.26 -54.03
CA LYS A 3 -19.38 -10.14 -53.12
C LYS A 3 -19.59 -11.07 -51.93
N ALA A 4 -18.55 -11.77 -51.48
CA ALA A 4 -18.52 -12.45 -50.18
C ALA A 4 -17.44 -11.80 -49.32
N THR A 5 -17.88 -10.97 -48.38
CA THR A 5 -17.07 -10.17 -47.47
C THR A 5 -16.43 -11.05 -46.41
N ALA A 6 -15.13 -10.84 -46.18
CA ALA A 6 -14.33 -11.53 -45.17
C ALA A 6 -14.95 -11.45 -43.77
N ARG A 7 -15.23 -12.62 -43.19
CA ARG A 7 -15.67 -12.79 -41.80
C ARG A 7 -14.48 -12.55 -40.87
N LYS A 8 -14.35 -11.32 -40.37
CA LYS A 8 -13.46 -10.96 -39.25
C LYS A 8 -13.73 -11.90 -38.08
N GLN A 9 -12.74 -12.72 -37.74
CA GLN A 9 -12.74 -13.50 -36.50
C GLN A 9 -12.49 -12.53 -35.33
N SER A 10 -13.54 -12.21 -34.57
CA SER A 10 -13.41 -11.54 -33.29
C SER A 10 -12.76 -12.52 -32.30
N HIS A 11 -11.58 -12.17 -31.81
CA HIS A 11 -10.94 -12.89 -30.72
C HIS A 11 -11.63 -12.45 -29.41
N PRO A 12 -12.27 -13.35 -28.64
CA PRO A 12 -12.86 -12.96 -27.36
C PRO A 12 -11.76 -12.77 -26.31
N ASN A 13 -11.49 -11.50 -25.99
CA ASN A 13 -10.73 -11.08 -24.81
C ASN A 13 -11.50 -11.49 -23.55
N LYS A 14 -11.13 -12.63 -22.95
CA LYS A 14 -11.72 -13.11 -21.70
C LYS A 14 -10.62 -13.13 -20.63
N ARG A 15 -10.44 -11.99 -19.96
CA ARG A 15 -9.72 -11.92 -18.68
C ARG A 15 -10.42 -12.90 -17.72
N ALA A 16 -9.87 -14.10 -17.54
CA ALA A 16 -10.33 -15.02 -16.51
C ALA A 16 -10.02 -14.36 -15.16
N ARG A 17 -10.99 -13.59 -14.63
CA ARG A 17 -10.86 -12.95 -13.32
C ARG A 17 -10.74 -14.08 -12.30
N ARG A 18 -9.65 -14.07 -11.53
CA ARG A 18 -9.47 -14.94 -10.35
C ARG A 18 -10.63 -14.64 -9.41
N ILE A 19 -11.60 -15.55 -9.32
CA ILE A 19 -12.71 -15.45 -8.36
C ILE A 19 -12.16 -16.00 -7.06
N VAL A 20 -11.77 -15.11 -6.15
CA VAL A 20 -11.44 -15.48 -4.77
C VAL A 20 -12.75 -15.38 -3.96
N PRO A 21 -13.20 -16.46 -3.30
CA PRO A 21 -14.38 -16.42 -2.43
C PRO A 21 -14.21 -15.42 -1.28
N GLN A 22 -15.32 -15.02 -0.66
CA GLN A 22 -15.24 -14.35 0.64
C GLN A 22 -15.11 -15.41 1.73
N PHE A 23 -14.13 -15.26 2.62
CA PHE A 23 -13.89 -16.17 3.73
C PHE A 23 -14.30 -15.52 5.05
N ALA A 24 -14.78 -16.31 5.99
CA ALA A 24 -15.14 -15.81 7.32
C ALA A 24 -13.92 -15.68 8.23
N THR A 25 -12.84 -16.42 7.95
CA THR A 25 -11.61 -16.44 8.75
C THR A 25 -10.36 -16.53 7.90
N GLU A 26 -9.22 -16.05 8.44
CA GLU A 26 -7.91 -16.15 7.78
C GLU A 26 -7.45 -17.60 7.60
N ALA A 27 -7.78 -18.49 8.55
CA ALA A 27 -7.42 -19.91 8.47
C ALA A 27 -8.14 -20.62 7.30
N GLU A 28 -9.41 -20.32 7.09
CA GLU A 28 -10.20 -20.83 5.96
C GLU A 28 -9.65 -20.32 4.61
N GLU A 29 -9.26 -19.05 4.55
CA GLU A 29 -8.60 -18.47 3.39
C GLU A 29 -7.26 -19.16 3.09
N ALA A 30 -6.43 -19.37 4.12
CA ALA A 30 -5.12 -20.00 3.97
C ALA A 30 -5.22 -21.44 3.47
N GLU A 31 -6.17 -22.22 4.02
CA GLU A 31 -6.43 -23.59 3.57
C GLU A 31 -6.92 -23.60 2.12
N TRP A 32 -7.81 -22.68 1.75
CA TRP A 32 -8.26 -22.53 0.37
C TRP A 32 -7.08 -22.19 -0.56
N TRP A 33 -6.17 -21.29 -0.18
CA TRP A 33 -4.96 -21.00 -0.95
C TRP A 33 -4.08 -22.25 -1.12
N TYR A 34 -3.89 -23.02 -0.05
CA TYR A 34 -3.07 -24.23 -0.07
C TYR A 34 -3.62 -25.31 -0.98
N GLN A 35 -4.93 -25.54 -0.94
CA GLN A 35 -5.62 -26.53 -1.78
C GLN A 35 -5.68 -26.09 -3.25
N ASN A 36 -5.92 -24.82 -3.51
CA ASN A 36 -6.03 -24.26 -4.87
C ASN A 36 -4.68 -23.87 -5.49
N ARG A 37 -3.55 -24.08 -4.79
CA ARG A 37 -2.20 -23.67 -5.23
C ARG A 37 -1.89 -24.09 -6.66
N HIS A 38 -2.25 -25.32 -7.03
CA HIS A 38 -1.98 -25.90 -8.35
C HIS A 38 -2.73 -25.18 -9.48
N ILE A 39 -3.92 -24.64 -9.20
CA ILE A 39 -4.69 -23.83 -10.17
C ILE A 39 -4.03 -22.46 -10.32
N HIS A 40 -3.64 -21.85 -9.20
CA HIS A 40 -2.98 -20.54 -9.20
C HIS A 40 -1.61 -20.58 -9.86
N ASP A 41 -0.85 -21.65 -9.68
CA ASP A 41 0.43 -21.87 -10.34
C ASP A 41 0.27 -21.95 -11.86
N LYS A 42 -0.73 -22.72 -12.34
CA LYS A 42 -1.03 -22.81 -13.78
C LYS A 42 -1.46 -21.47 -14.37
N LEU A 43 -2.32 -20.74 -13.65
CA LEU A 43 -2.76 -19.41 -14.07
C LEU A 43 -1.60 -18.42 -14.12
N PHE A 44 -0.73 -18.44 -13.11
CA PHE A 44 0.46 -17.60 -13.06
C PHE A 44 1.43 -17.95 -14.20
N HIS A 45 1.71 -19.24 -14.40
CA HIS A 45 2.56 -19.71 -15.48
C HIS A 45 2.02 -19.30 -16.86
N ALA A 46 0.72 -19.48 -17.09
CA ALA A 46 0.06 -19.02 -18.31
C ALA A 46 0.16 -17.51 -18.50
N ALA A 47 -0.01 -16.72 -17.43
CA ALA A 47 0.14 -15.25 -17.48
C ALA A 47 1.58 -14.81 -17.79
N VAL A 48 2.58 -15.56 -17.31
CA VAL A 48 3.98 -15.30 -17.64
C VAL A 48 4.24 -15.59 -19.12
N LEU A 49 3.77 -16.74 -19.62
CA LEU A 49 3.92 -17.11 -21.04
C LEU A 49 3.16 -16.16 -21.99
N SER A 50 1.99 -15.67 -21.59
CA SER A 50 1.19 -14.72 -22.37
C SER A 50 1.68 -13.27 -22.28
N GLY A 51 2.67 -12.98 -21.42
CA GLY A 51 3.17 -11.63 -21.19
C GLY A 51 2.23 -10.73 -20.39
N GLU A 52 1.15 -11.28 -19.82
CA GLU A 52 0.19 -10.56 -18.99
C GLU A 52 0.63 -10.44 -17.52
N ALA A 53 1.60 -11.26 -17.11
CA ALA A 53 2.19 -11.17 -15.79
C ALA A 53 2.79 -9.78 -15.57
N GLN A 54 2.42 -9.15 -14.46
CA GLN A 54 3.06 -7.91 -14.04
C GLN A 54 4.49 -8.20 -13.59
N VAL A 55 5.43 -8.09 -14.52
CA VAL A 55 6.86 -8.16 -14.20
C VAL A 55 7.29 -6.82 -13.60
N LEU A 56 7.95 -6.90 -12.44
CA LEU A 56 8.61 -5.76 -11.84
C LEU A 56 9.92 -5.52 -12.59
N THR A 57 9.86 -4.74 -13.67
CA THR A 57 11.06 -4.34 -14.40
C THR A 57 11.93 -3.42 -13.54
N LYS A 58 13.21 -3.32 -13.88
CA LYS A 58 14.16 -2.43 -13.18
C LYS A 58 13.65 -0.99 -13.16
N GLU A 59 13.08 -0.52 -14.26
CA GLU A 59 12.53 0.84 -14.39
C GLU A 59 11.33 1.04 -13.46
N LYS A 60 10.40 0.06 -13.40
CA LYS A 60 9.25 0.12 -12.48
C LYS A 60 9.68 0.06 -11.02
N LEU A 61 10.70 -0.73 -10.70
CA LEU A 61 11.26 -0.78 -9.35
C LEU A 61 11.88 0.57 -8.97
N LEU A 62 12.71 1.15 -9.85
CA LEU A 62 13.32 2.46 -9.62
C LEU A 62 12.25 3.56 -9.48
N ALA A 63 11.21 3.54 -10.32
CA ALA A 63 10.09 4.46 -10.20
C ALA A 63 9.36 4.34 -8.85
N ARG A 64 9.13 3.11 -8.37
CA ARG A 64 8.55 2.87 -7.04
C ARG A 64 9.44 3.37 -5.91
N ILE A 65 10.76 3.14 -6.00
CA ILE A 65 11.72 3.64 -5.01
C ILE A 65 11.73 5.17 -5.02
N ALA A 66 11.74 5.80 -6.19
CA ALA A 66 11.72 7.26 -6.32
C ALA A 66 10.42 7.86 -5.77
N ALA A 67 9.26 7.26 -6.09
CA ALA A 67 7.97 7.69 -5.55
C ALA A 67 7.91 7.55 -4.02
N SER A 68 8.47 6.46 -3.47
CA SER A 68 8.61 6.27 -2.03
C SER A 68 9.48 7.36 -1.39
N LYS A 69 10.64 7.66 -1.99
CA LYS A 69 11.55 8.70 -1.51
C LYS A 69 10.92 10.09 -1.56
N ALA A 70 10.19 10.41 -2.62
CA ALA A 70 9.47 11.68 -2.75
C ALA A 70 8.38 11.83 -1.68
N LYS A 71 7.63 10.76 -1.39
CA LYS A 71 6.61 10.75 -0.33
C LYS A 71 7.22 10.87 1.07
N SER A 72 8.45 10.39 1.26
CA SER A 72 9.16 10.43 2.54
C SER A 72 10.21 11.55 2.64
N ALA A 73 10.20 12.51 1.71
CA ALA A 73 11.15 13.62 1.73
C ALA A 73 10.94 14.43 3.01
N ALA A 74 11.86 14.29 3.96
CA ALA A 74 11.81 14.96 5.25
C ALA A 74 12.95 15.96 5.35
N GLN A 75 12.65 17.16 5.81
CA GLN A 75 13.67 18.14 6.17
C GLN A 75 14.28 17.75 7.53
N ALA A 76 15.62 17.74 7.60
CA ALA A 76 16.31 17.58 8.88
C ALA A 76 16.16 18.87 9.70
N VAL A 77 15.62 18.74 10.91
CA VAL A 77 15.40 19.86 11.84
C VAL A 77 16.05 19.51 13.18
N SER A 78 16.78 20.47 13.78
CA SER A 78 17.31 20.34 15.13
C SER A 78 16.33 20.95 16.13
N ILE A 79 15.80 20.13 17.05
CA ILE A 79 14.84 20.53 18.08
C ILE A 79 15.48 20.25 19.44
N ARG A 80 15.45 21.23 20.35
CA ARG A 80 15.86 21.03 21.74
C ARG A 80 14.68 20.47 22.53
N ILE A 81 14.87 19.30 23.13
CA ILE A 81 13.88 18.63 23.97
C ILE A 81 14.45 18.55 25.39
N PRO A 82 13.69 18.89 26.44
CA PRO A 82 14.15 18.71 27.81
C PRO A 82 14.56 17.25 28.07
N ALA A 83 15.65 17.07 28.83
CA ALA A 83 16.15 15.75 29.20
C ALA A 83 15.07 14.81 29.82
N PRO A 84 14.19 15.25 30.75
CA PRO A 84 13.17 14.35 31.31
C PRO A 84 12.17 13.86 30.26
N ASP A 85 11.80 14.71 29.31
CA ASP A 85 10.85 14.36 28.25
C ASP A 85 11.46 13.39 27.26
N LEU A 86 12.74 13.58 26.92
CA LEU A 86 13.48 12.66 26.07
C LEU A 86 13.58 11.26 26.69
N GLU A 87 13.85 11.18 27.99
CA GLU A 87 13.86 9.91 28.73
C GLU A 87 12.49 9.24 28.77
N MET A 88 11.42 10.03 28.95
CA MET A 88 10.06 9.52 28.87
C MET A 88 9.74 8.96 27.48
N ALA A 89 10.11 9.66 26.40
CA ALA A 89 9.94 9.20 25.03
C ALA A 89 10.69 7.89 24.77
N ARG A 90 11.93 7.75 25.27
CA ARG A 90 12.72 6.52 25.18
C ARG A 90 12.02 5.33 25.85
N ARG A 91 11.51 5.51 27.07
CA ARG A 91 10.75 4.45 27.78
C ARG A 91 9.50 4.04 27.02
N GLN A 92 8.74 5.01 26.50
CA GLN A 92 7.52 4.72 25.73
C GLN A 92 7.83 4.00 24.42
N ALA A 93 8.90 4.39 23.72
CA ALA A 93 9.35 3.75 22.49
C ALA A 93 9.80 2.30 22.73
N ALA A 94 10.56 2.05 23.79
CA ALA A 94 11.01 0.71 24.19
C ALA A 94 9.83 -0.24 24.43
N ARG A 95 8.78 0.23 25.13
CA ARG A 95 7.54 -0.55 25.35
C ARG A 95 6.81 -0.90 24.06
N LYS A 96 6.96 -0.08 23.01
CA LYS A 96 6.39 -0.33 21.67
C LYS A 96 7.34 -1.11 20.74
N GLY A 97 8.56 -1.45 21.20
CA GLY A 97 9.57 -2.08 20.35
C GLY A 97 10.09 -1.18 19.22
N LEU A 98 10.02 0.15 19.39
CA LEU A 98 10.40 1.13 18.37
C LEU A 98 11.66 1.92 18.78
N PRO A 99 12.49 2.34 17.80
CA PRO A 99 13.51 3.36 18.06
C PRO A 99 12.87 4.67 18.52
N TYR A 100 13.51 5.38 19.46
CA TYR A 100 12.91 6.57 20.07
C TYR A 100 12.66 7.70 19.05
N GLN A 101 13.53 7.86 18.04
CA GLN A 101 13.31 8.86 16.98
C GLN A 101 12.08 8.52 16.12
N THR A 102 11.87 7.24 15.81
CA THR A 102 10.69 6.77 15.09
C THR A 102 9.42 7.03 15.89
N TYR A 103 9.47 6.81 17.20
CA TYR A 103 8.36 7.09 18.09
C TYR A 103 8.03 8.59 18.16
N ILE A 104 9.04 9.46 18.30
CA ILE A 104 8.84 10.91 18.29
C ILE A 104 8.24 11.36 16.95
N LYS A 105 8.72 10.80 15.83
CA LYS A 105 8.19 11.08 14.49
C LYS A 105 6.73 10.66 14.34
N SER A 106 6.35 9.49 14.85
CA SER A 106 4.96 9.02 14.75
C SER A 106 4.02 9.89 15.57
N LEU A 107 4.41 10.24 16.81
CA LEU A 107 3.63 11.11 17.67
C LEU A 107 3.39 12.47 17.03
N LEU A 108 4.43 13.08 16.46
CA LEU A 108 4.29 14.36 15.75
C LEU A 108 3.32 14.24 14.56
N HIS A 109 3.42 13.16 13.77
CA HIS A 109 2.52 12.94 12.64
C HIS A 109 1.07 12.76 13.08
N GLU A 110 0.82 11.93 14.08
CA GLU A 110 -0.50 11.67 14.67
C GLU A 110 -1.13 12.97 15.17
N SER A 111 -0.41 13.73 16.01
CA SER A 111 -0.91 15.01 16.53
C SER A 111 -1.22 16.01 15.41
N LEU A 112 -0.37 16.13 14.38
CA LEU A 112 -0.64 17.03 13.24
C LEU A 112 -1.91 16.63 12.48
N MET A 113 -2.15 15.33 12.26
CA MET A 113 -3.35 14.84 11.60
C MET A 113 -4.61 15.08 12.43
N GLU A 114 -4.54 14.84 13.75
CA GLU A 114 -5.63 15.14 14.67
C GLU A 114 -6.00 16.64 14.63
N HIS A 115 -5.00 17.53 14.73
CA HIS A 115 -5.23 18.97 14.73
C HIS A 115 -5.73 19.54 13.39
N ASP A 116 -5.35 18.94 12.26
CA ASP A 116 -5.84 19.34 10.93
C ASP A 116 -7.29 18.85 10.68
N SER A 117 -7.64 17.68 11.23
CA SER A 117 -8.98 17.10 11.10
C SER A 117 -10.05 17.76 11.98
N LEU A 118 -9.65 18.51 13.01
CA LEU A 118 -10.58 19.24 13.87
C LEU A 118 -11.10 20.49 13.13
N PRO A 119 -12.43 20.74 13.12
CA PRO A 119 -12.95 21.95 12.49
C PRO A 119 -12.33 23.18 13.18
N LYS A 120 -11.70 24.06 12.39
CA LYS A 120 -11.24 25.37 12.86
C LYS A 120 -12.40 26.03 13.61
N LYS A 121 -12.34 26.05 14.95
CA LYS A 121 -13.26 26.85 15.75
C LYS A 121 -13.14 28.27 15.23
N ARG A 122 -14.13 28.70 14.46
CA ARG A 122 -14.29 30.10 14.06
C ARG A 122 -14.22 30.90 15.35
N SER A 123 -13.21 31.74 15.48
CA SER A 123 -13.12 32.68 16.59
C SER A 123 -14.29 33.65 16.46
N SER A 124 -15.43 33.27 17.04
CA SER A 124 -16.48 34.21 17.36
C SER A 124 -15.97 35.02 18.55
N LYS A 125 -15.34 36.15 18.25
CA LYS A 125 -15.36 37.28 19.17
C LYS A 125 -15.62 38.54 18.35
N GLY A 126 -16.88 38.68 17.97
CA GLY A 126 -17.48 39.99 17.81
C GLY A 126 -17.88 40.50 19.19
N ARG A 127 -17.20 41.55 19.63
CA ARG A 127 -17.70 42.78 20.28
C ARG A 127 -16.52 43.51 20.88
#